data_AF-A0A1F3TP73-F1
#
_entry.id   AF-A0A1F3TP73-F1
#
_cell.length_a   1.000
_cell.length_b   1.000
_cell.length_c   1.000
_cell.angle_alpha   90.00
_cell.angle_beta   90.00
_cell.angle_gamma   90.00
#
_symmetry.space_group_name_H-M   'P 1'
#
loop_
_entity.id
_entity.type
_entity.pdbx_description
1 polymer ?
#
loop_
_entity_poly.entity_id
_entity_poly.type
_entity_poly.pdbx_seq_one_letter_code
_entity_poly.pdbx_strand_id
1 'polypeptide(L)'
;MKTFKTLELAIQFYEQVLEIKVTGNLKDQLHRAASSIALNLSEGNAKASINDKRNFFQTAYGSLRECQTILKLLKVTDSEANKTADQLGAYLYKLVNSEIKNSPNFRKPANSDI
;
A
#
# COMPACT_ATOMS: atom_id res chain seq x y z
N MET A 1 3.42 11.98 17.07
CA MET A 1 3.84 11.13 15.93
C MET A 1 3.17 11.69 14.68
N LYS A 2 3.90 11.99 13.58
CA LYS A 2 3.24 12.43 12.33
C LYS A 2 2.47 11.23 11.75
N THR A 3 1.18 11.40 11.45
CA THR A 3 0.31 10.38 10.88
C THR A 3 0.88 9.85 9.57
N PHE A 4 1.00 8.52 9.41
CA PHE A 4 1.45 7.92 8.16
C PHE A 4 0.30 7.92 7.15
N LYS A 5 0.14 9.04 6.44
CA LYS A 5 -1.01 9.30 5.54
C LYS A 5 -1.29 8.20 4.53
N THR A 6 -0.26 7.52 4.02
CA THR A 6 -0.45 6.43 3.06
C THR A 6 -1.11 5.21 3.68
N LEU A 7 -0.82 4.90 4.95
CA LEU A 7 -1.47 3.81 5.68
C LEU A 7 -2.95 4.13 5.93
N GLU A 8 -3.27 5.34 6.40
CA GLU A 8 -4.67 5.76 6.59
C GLU A 8 -5.48 5.66 5.30
N LEU A 9 -4.91 6.11 4.18
CA LEU A 9 -5.55 6.01 2.87
C LEU A 9 -5.76 4.55 2.42
N ALA A 10 -4.84 3.65 2.78
CA ALA A 10 -4.98 2.22 2.51
C ALA A 10 -6.08 1.57 3.37
N ILE A 11 -6.24 1.99 4.62
CA ILE A 11 -7.34 1.55 5.50
C ILE A 11 -8.67 2.04 4.94
N GLN A 12 -8.77 3.32 4.56
CA GLN A 12 -9.95 3.88 3.91
C GLN A 12 -10.30 3.12 2.61
N PHE A 13 -9.29 2.79 1.79
CA PHE A 13 -9.50 2.00 0.58
C PHE A 13 -10.08 0.61 0.91
N TYR A 14 -9.55 -0.05 1.94
CA TYR A 14 -10.05 -1.35 2.38
C TYR A 14 -11.51 -1.28 2.86
N GLU A 15 -11.87 -0.28 3.67
CA GLU A 15 -13.26 -0.05 4.10
C GLU A 15 -14.20 0.14 2.91
N GLN A 16 -13.80 0.95 1.92
CA GLN A 16 -14.58 1.15 0.69
C GLN A 16 -14.72 -0.13 -0.15
N VAL A 17 -13.71 -1.01 -0.13
CA VAL A 17 -13.77 -2.31 -0.78
C VAL A 17 -14.82 -3.22 -0.12
N LEU A 18 -14.97 -3.18 1.21
CA LEU A 18 -15.96 -3.99 1.93
C LEU A 18 -17.41 -3.64 1.56
N GLU A 19 -17.65 -2.39 1.17
CA GLU A 19 -18.97 -1.90 0.74
C GLU A 19 -19.36 -2.37 -0.68
N ILE A 20 -18.42 -2.94 -1.45
CA ILE A 20 -18.69 -3.42 -2.80
C ILE A 20 -19.49 -4.73 -2.73
N LYS A 21 -20.73 -4.68 -3.21
CA LYS A 21 -21.64 -5.84 -3.27
C LYS A 21 -21.26 -6.78 -4.42
N VAL A 22 -20.31 -7.67 -4.15
CA VAL A 22 -19.90 -8.76 -5.05
C VAL A 22 -19.81 -10.08 -4.28
N THR A 23 -19.83 -11.21 -4.99
CA THR A 23 -19.75 -12.57 -4.43
C THR A 23 -18.76 -13.42 -5.22
N GLY A 24 -18.29 -14.51 -4.60
CA GLY A 24 -17.40 -15.48 -5.22
C GLY A 24 -15.91 -15.12 -5.15
N ASN A 25 -15.09 -15.90 -5.86
CA ASN A 25 -13.63 -15.90 -5.73
C ASN A 25 -12.97 -14.52 -5.93
N LEU A 26 -13.50 -13.69 -6.82
CA LEU A 26 -12.96 -12.34 -7.05
C LEU A 26 -13.16 -11.41 -5.84
N LYS A 27 -14.25 -11.58 -5.07
CA LYS A 27 -14.46 -10.85 -3.82
C LYS A 27 -13.36 -11.18 -2.82
N ASP A 28 -13.11 -12.48 -2.61
CA ASP A 28 -12.15 -12.94 -1.61
C ASP A 28 -10.73 -12.51 -2.00
N GLN A 29 -10.40 -12.57 -3.30
CA GLN A 29 -9.14 -12.03 -3.82
C GLN A 29 -9.02 -10.52 -3.58
N LEU A 30 -10.09 -9.76 -3.86
CA LEU A 30 -10.08 -8.31 -3.64
C LEU A 30 -9.86 -7.95 -2.17
N HIS A 31 -10.55 -8.63 -1.25
CA HIS A 31 -10.42 -8.40 0.19
C HIS A 31 -9.02 -8.75 0.70
N ARG A 32 -8.46 -9.89 0.26
CA ARG A 32 -7.09 -10.28 0.62
C ARG A 32 -6.06 -9.30 0.08
N ALA A 33 -6.17 -8.90 -1.18
CA ALA A 33 -5.27 -7.93 -1.78
C ALA A 33 -5.38 -6.56 -1.09
N ALA A 34 -6.60 -6.07 -0.82
CA ALA A 34 -6.81 -4.77 -0.19
C ALA A 34 -6.25 -4.71 1.24
N SER A 35 -6.49 -5.75 2.05
CA SER A 35 -5.92 -5.83 3.41
C SER A 35 -4.40 -5.96 3.39
N SER A 36 -3.83 -6.72 2.43
CA SER A 36 -2.38 -6.85 2.25
C SER A 36 -1.68 -5.49 2.07
N ILE A 37 -2.31 -4.52 1.41
CA ILE A 37 -1.75 -3.17 1.22
C ILE A 37 -1.50 -2.50 2.57
N ALA A 38 -2.52 -2.45 3.44
CA ALA A 38 -2.42 -1.83 4.75
C ALA A 38 -1.44 -2.57 5.67
N LEU A 39 -1.47 -3.92 5.66
CA LEU A 39 -0.57 -4.75 6.46
C LEU A 39 0.90 -4.53 6.07
N ASN A 40 1.21 -4.56 4.77
CA ASN A 40 2.58 -4.32 4.29
C ASN A 40 3.04 -2.88 4.54
N LEU A 41 2.16 -1.88 4.42
CA LEU A 41 2.49 -0.50 4.77
C LEU A 41 2.83 -0.35 6.25
N SER A 42 2.03 -0.95 7.13
CA SER A 42 2.26 -0.94 8.57
C SER A 42 3.58 -1.61 8.94
N GLU A 43 3.80 -2.84 8.45
CA GLU A 43 5.02 -3.59 8.73
C GLU A 43 6.26 -2.92 8.13
N GLY A 44 6.18 -2.47 6.88
CA GLY A 44 7.25 -1.74 6.21
C GLY A 44 7.64 -0.46 6.95
N ASN A 45 6.66 0.28 7.47
CA ASN A 45 6.92 1.50 8.24
C ASN A 45 7.70 1.23 9.55
N ALA A 46 7.50 0.06 10.16
CA ALA A 46 8.21 -0.38 11.36
C ALA A 46 9.65 -0.87 11.08
N LYS A 47 10.01 -1.18 9.83
CA LYS A 47 11.38 -1.61 9.50
C LYS A 47 12.40 -0.48 9.64
N ALA A 48 13.57 -0.81 10.19
CA ALA A 48 14.69 0.10 10.38
C ALA A 48 15.48 0.35 9.09
N SER A 49 15.70 -0.71 8.30
CA SER A 49 16.41 -0.64 7.01
C SER A 49 15.52 -0.03 5.93
N ILE A 50 16.10 0.87 5.14
CA ILE A 50 15.46 1.46 3.96
C ILE A 50 15.15 0.38 2.93
N ASN A 51 16.04 -0.58 2.74
CA ASN A 51 15.87 -1.64 1.75
C ASN A 51 14.71 -2.56 2.14
N ASP A 52 14.63 -2.97 3.41
CA ASP A 52 13.52 -3.80 3.89
C ASP A 52 12.21 -3.04 3.78
N LYS A 53 12.17 -1.78 4.25
CA LYS A 53 11.00 -0.91 4.13
C LYS A 53 10.51 -0.82 2.67
N ARG A 54 11.42 -0.66 1.71
CA ARG A 54 11.08 -0.60 0.28
C ARG A 54 10.48 -1.92 -0.21
N ASN A 55 10.99 -3.07 0.20
CA ASN A 55 10.44 -4.37 -0.20
C ASN A 55 8.97 -4.52 0.22
N PHE A 56 8.63 -4.13 1.46
CA PHE A 56 7.23 -4.12 1.92
C PHE A 56 6.36 -3.15 1.11
N PHE A 57 6.87 -1.95 0.81
CA PHE A 57 6.12 -0.98 0.01
C PHE A 57 5.93 -1.42 -1.45
N GLN A 58 6.89 -2.17 -2.02
CA GLN A 58 6.73 -2.79 -3.33
C GLN A 58 5.64 -3.87 -3.32
N THR A 59 5.58 -4.70 -2.29
CA THR A 59 4.49 -5.68 -2.11
C THR A 59 3.14 -4.97 -2.01
N ALA A 60 3.04 -3.91 -1.20
CA ALA A 60 1.83 -3.10 -1.09
C ALA A 60 1.42 -2.50 -2.45
N TYR A 61 2.37 -2.01 -3.24
CA TYR A 61 2.11 -1.53 -4.59
C TYR A 61 1.59 -2.64 -5.52
N GLY A 62 2.20 -3.82 -5.49
CA GLY A 62 1.73 -5.00 -6.22
C GLY A 62 0.28 -5.37 -5.88
N SER A 63 -0.03 -5.49 -4.58
CA SER A 63 -1.39 -5.78 -4.12
C SER A 63 -2.41 -4.73 -4.57
N LEU A 64 -2.04 -3.44 -4.63
CA LEU A 64 -2.93 -2.42 -5.19
C LEU A 64 -3.22 -2.65 -6.69
N ARG A 65 -2.20 -3.05 -7.48
CA ARG A 65 -2.40 -3.36 -8.91
C ARG A 65 -3.33 -4.54 -9.12
N GLU A 66 -3.26 -5.54 -8.24
CA GLU A 66 -4.22 -6.65 -8.21
C GLU A 66 -5.63 -6.15 -7.91
N CYS A 67 -5.81 -5.34 -6.86
CA CYS A 67 -7.12 -4.74 -6.55
C CYS A 67 -7.71 -3.97 -7.74
N GLN A 68 -6.93 -3.08 -8.37
CA GLN A 68 -7.37 -2.32 -9.54
C GLN A 68 -7.77 -3.23 -10.71
N THR A 69 -7.07 -4.35 -10.90
CA THR A 69 -7.39 -5.34 -11.93
C THR A 69 -8.68 -6.08 -11.59
N ILE A 70 -8.86 -6.49 -10.34
CA ILE A 70 -10.07 -7.19 -9.88
C ILE A 70 -11.30 -6.27 -9.97
N LEU A 71 -11.18 -5.00 -9.60
CA LEU A 71 -12.26 -4.01 -9.74
C LEU A 71 -12.71 -3.88 -11.20
N LYS A 72 -11.78 -3.89 -12.15
CA LYS A 72 -12.10 -3.93 -13.59
C LYS A 72 -12.81 -5.22 -14.02
N LEU A 73 -12.34 -6.38 -13.54
CA LEU A 73 -12.98 -7.67 -13.82
C LEU A 73 -14.41 -7.74 -13.27
N LEU A 74 -14.64 -7.14 -12.11
CA LEU A 74 -15.96 -7.00 -11.48
C LEU A 74 -16.82 -5.91 -12.10
N LYS A 75 -16.31 -5.18 -13.11
CA LYS A 75 -16.96 -4.02 -13.76
C LYS A 75 -17.37 -2.93 -12.77
N VAL A 76 -16.66 -2.81 -11.65
CA VAL A 76 -16.82 -1.72 -10.69
C VAL A 76 -16.14 -0.49 -11.28
N THR A 77 -16.94 0.38 -11.88
CA THR A 77 -16.51 1.66 -12.49
C THR A 77 -17.05 2.82 -11.65
N ASP A 78 -16.35 3.95 -11.64
CA ASP A 78 -16.76 5.19 -10.95
C ASP A 78 -17.13 5.06 -9.45
N SER A 79 -16.55 4.10 -8.75
CA SER A 79 -16.67 3.99 -7.30
C SER A 79 -15.68 4.90 -6.57
N GLU A 80 -16.02 5.27 -5.33
CA GLU A 80 -15.07 5.97 -4.47
C GLU A 80 -13.81 5.13 -4.21
N ALA A 81 -13.95 3.81 -4.15
CA ALA A 81 -12.83 2.88 -4.07
C ALA A 81 -11.84 3.05 -5.25
N ASN A 82 -12.32 3.25 -6.48
CA ASN A 82 -11.43 3.49 -7.63
C ASN A 82 -10.64 4.80 -7.49
N LYS A 83 -11.28 5.89 -7.04
CA LYS A 83 -10.60 7.17 -6.83
C LYS A 83 -9.53 7.06 -5.74
N THR A 84 -9.87 6.41 -4.63
CA THR A 84 -8.92 6.14 -3.54
C THR A 84 -7.79 5.24 -4.02
N ALA A 85 -8.07 4.22 -4.83
CA ALA A 85 -7.05 3.34 -5.40
C ALA A 85 -6.05 4.11 -6.28
N ASP A 86 -6.52 5.04 -7.11
CA ASP A 86 -5.65 5.86 -7.96
C ASP A 86 -4.77 6.80 -7.14
N GLN A 87 -5.35 7.46 -6.12
CA GLN A 87 -4.59 8.31 -5.21
C GLN A 87 -3.55 7.50 -4.42
N LEU A 88 -3.95 6.34 -3.90
CA LEU A 88 -3.07 5.42 -3.18
C LEU A 88 -1.93 4.92 -4.07
N GLY A 89 -2.22 4.68 -5.36
CA GLY A 89 -1.21 4.31 -6.36
C GLY A 89 -0.15 5.38 -6.55
N ALA A 90 -0.55 6.65 -6.61
CA ALA A 90 0.40 7.76 -6.68
C ALA A 90 1.29 7.85 -5.42
N TYR A 91 0.72 7.57 -4.24
CA TYR A 91 1.47 7.59 -2.98
C TYR A 91 2.45 6.43 -2.88
N LEU A 92 2.00 5.21 -3.18
CA LEU A 92 2.82 4.01 -3.19
C LEU A 92 3.95 4.11 -4.23
N TYR A 93 3.66 4.62 -5.42
CA TYR A 93 4.67 4.86 -6.44
C TYR A 93 5.79 5.78 -5.92
N LYS A 94 5.42 6.87 -5.22
CA LYS A 94 6.40 7.75 -4.59
C LYS A 94 7.18 7.05 -3.47
N LEU A 95 6.54 6.26 -2.62
CA LEU A 95 7.22 5.52 -1.55
C LEU A 95 8.23 4.51 -2.09
N VAL A 96 7.90 3.82 -3.19
CA VAL A 96 8.77 2.82 -3.82
C VAL A 96 9.96 3.49 -4.54
N ASN A 97 9.69 4.56 -5.29
CA ASN A 97 10.66 5.16 -6.21
C ASN A 97 11.39 6.39 -5.66
N SER A 98 10.99 6.94 -4.51
CA SER A 98 11.76 8.00 -3.86
C SER A 98 13.01 7.43 -3.19
N GLU A 99 14.08 8.22 -3.20
CA GLU A 99 15.18 8.03 -2.27
C GLU A 99 14.63 8.31 -0.87
N ILE A 100 14.43 7.26 -0.05
CA ILE A 100 13.97 7.39 1.34
C ILE A 100 15.12 8.03 2.14
N LYS A 101 15.33 9.35 1.99
CA LYS A 101 16.56 9.99 2.43
C LYS A 101 16.71 10.13 3.93
N ASN A 102 15.64 10.09 4.72
CA ASN A 102 15.73 10.30 6.17
C ASN A 102 14.54 9.67 6.90
N SER A 103 14.58 8.35 7.09
CA SER A 103 13.73 7.73 8.12
C SER A 103 14.25 8.20 9.49
N PRO A 104 13.42 8.68 10.44
CA PRO A 104 13.88 9.05 11.78
C PRO A 104 14.50 7.87 12.55
N ASN A 105 14.25 6.64 12.10
CA ASN A 105 14.88 5.41 12.61
C ASN A 105 16.12 4.97 11.81
N PHE A 106 16.58 5.79 10.86
CA PHE A 106 17.79 5.50 10.09
C PHE A 106 19.00 5.63 11.01
N ARG A 107 19.56 4.48 11.41
CA ARG A 107 20.91 4.43 11.96
C ARG A 107 21.88 4.26 10.81
N LYS A 108 22.85 5.19 10.68
CA LYS A 108 23.99 4.99 9.77
C LYS A 108 24.66 3.64 10.12
N PRO A 109 25.04 2.82 9.14
CA PRO A 109 25.88 1.64 9.41
C PRO A 109 27.19 2.11 10.03
N ALA A 110 27.67 1.39 11.05
CA ALA A 110 28.77 1.81 11.91
C ALA A 110 30.16 1.88 11.24
N ASN A 111 30.28 1.60 9.93
CA ASN A 111 31.54 1.60 9.20
C ASN A 111 31.36 2.24 7.82
N SER A 112 31.32 3.56 7.75
CA SER A 112 31.38 4.29 6.46
C SER A 112 32.52 5.30 6.37
N ASP A 113 33.54 5.16 7.23
CA ASP A 113 34.77 5.95 7.18
C ASP A 113 35.98 5.01 7.10
N ILE A 114 36.18 4.36 5.94
CA ILE A 114 37.48 3.90 5.43
C ILE A 114 37.46 4.05 3.90
#